data_AF-A0A971UM10-F1
#
_entry.id   AF-A0A971UM10-F1
#
_cell.length_a   1.000
_cell.length_b   1.000
_cell.length_c   1.000
_cell.angle_alpha   90.00
_cell.angle_beta   90.00
_cell.angle_gamma   90.00
#
_symmetry.space_group_name_H-M   'P 1'
#
loop_
_entity.id
_entity.type
_entity.pdbx_description
1 polymer ?
#
loop_
_entity_poly.entity_id
_entity_poly.type
_entity_poly.pdbx_seq_one_letter_code
_entity_poly.pdbx_strand_id
1 'polypeptide(L)'
;MTWKCAKCGFSANVDGAAMCSGCGDVRLGRLVLVSEETGQQIVMSVDTTVGRGLLRTFAGDDARYAAEPQFRVTRDVAVGKWTASPAAGTKNATCVDGVPLGDAPVPLGEGSVISIGPDKMRLAVKIEF
;
A
#
# COMPACT_ATOMS: atom_id res chain seq x y z
N MET A 1 21.88 5.32 -0.20
CA MET A 1 22.45 4.90 -1.50
C MET A 1 21.91 5.83 -2.58
N THR A 2 22.35 5.73 -3.85
CA THR A 2 21.75 6.48 -4.97
C THR A 2 21.17 5.51 -5.99
N TRP A 3 20.19 5.95 -6.79
CA TRP A 3 19.60 5.12 -7.83
C TRP A 3 19.71 5.73 -9.23
N LYS A 4 19.82 4.83 -10.22
CA LYS A 4 19.89 5.18 -11.63
C LYS A 4 18.51 5.17 -12.26
N CYS A 5 18.13 6.29 -12.87
CA CYS A 5 16.87 6.41 -13.60
C CYS A 5 16.89 5.53 -14.85
N ALA A 6 15.87 4.68 -14.97
CA ALA A 6 15.72 3.78 -16.12
C ALA A 6 15.42 4.56 -17.41
N LYS A 7 14.78 5.72 -17.32
CA LYS A 7 14.38 6.55 -18.46
C LYS A 7 15.50 7.42 -19.03
N CYS A 8 16.19 8.20 -18.20
CA CYS A 8 17.23 9.14 -18.66
C CYS A 8 18.66 8.75 -18.26
N GLY A 9 18.85 7.69 -17.48
CA GLY A 9 20.17 7.23 -17.05
C GLY A 9 20.83 8.04 -15.93
N PHE A 10 20.20 9.10 -15.42
CA PHE A 10 20.72 9.92 -14.31
C PHE A 10 20.91 9.07 -13.05
N SER A 11 22.11 9.06 -12.46
CA SER A 11 22.54 8.12 -11.41
C SER A 11 22.73 8.72 -10.01
N ALA A 12 22.47 10.01 -9.85
CA ALA A 12 22.65 10.72 -8.59
C ALA A 12 21.31 11.00 -7.88
N ASN A 13 20.24 10.23 -8.18
CA ASN A 13 19.00 10.33 -7.42
C ASN A 13 19.23 9.79 -6.01
N VAL A 14 18.81 10.53 -4.99
CA VAL A 14 18.96 10.12 -3.59
C VAL A 14 18.07 8.91 -3.28
N ASP A 15 18.51 8.06 -2.36
CA ASP A 15 17.68 6.98 -1.81
C ASP A 15 16.39 7.57 -1.22
N GLY A 16 15.26 6.90 -1.46
CA GLY A 16 13.95 7.35 -1.01
C GLY A 16 13.33 8.49 -1.84
N ALA A 17 14.07 9.13 -2.76
CA ALA A 17 13.43 10.01 -3.74
C ALA A 17 12.65 9.19 -4.76
N ALA A 18 11.34 9.36 -4.76
CA ALA A 18 10.45 8.71 -5.71
C ALA A 18 10.55 9.31 -7.12
N MET A 19 11.12 10.51 -7.27
CA MET A 19 11.20 11.22 -8.56
C MET A 19 12.65 11.43 -8.98
N CYS A 20 12.92 11.26 -10.27
CA CYS A 20 14.23 11.50 -10.85
C CYS A 20 14.51 12.99 -10.99
N SER A 21 15.63 13.46 -10.43
CA SER A 21 16.05 14.86 -10.53
C SER A 21 16.42 15.30 -11.96
N GLY A 22 16.76 14.36 -12.84
CA GLY A 22 17.18 14.65 -14.22
C GLY A 22 16.03 14.81 -15.22
N CYS A 23 14.98 13.98 -15.11
CA CYS A 23 13.89 13.98 -16.09
C CYS A 23 12.47 13.93 -15.49
N GLY A 24 12.34 13.96 -14.16
CA GLY A 24 11.05 13.89 -13.48
C GLY A 24 10.39 12.50 -13.49
N ASP A 25 11.06 11.48 -14.04
CA ASP A 25 10.52 10.12 -14.06
C ASP A 25 10.34 9.56 -12.65
N VAL A 26 9.21 8.92 -12.40
CA VAL A 26 8.83 8.46 -11.06
C VAL A 26 9.15 6.97 -10.90
N ARG A 27 9.98 6.66 -9.92
CA ARG A 27 10.26 5.31 -9.45
C ARG A 27 9.33 5.00 -8.29
N LEU A 28 8.28 4.25 -8.57
CA LEU A 28 7.40 3.69 -7.55
C LEU A 28 7.77 2.23 -7.29
N GLY A 29 8.17 1.92 -6.05
CA GLY A 29 8.41 0.54 -5.63
C GLY A 29 7.14 -0.31 -5.62
N ARG A 30 7.28 -1.63 -5.52
CA ARG A 30 6.17 -2.55 -5.31
C ARG A 30 5.67 -2.42 -3.87
N LEU A 31 4.36 -2.35 -3.69
CA LEU A 31 3.75 -2.37 -2.36
C LEU A 31 3.70 -3.80 -1.86
N VAL A 32 4.15 -4.04 -0.64
CA VAL A 32 4.04 -5.34 0.03
C VAL A 32 3.20 -5.17 1.28
N LEU A 33 2.12 -5.94 1.38
CA LEU A 33 1.32 -6.02 2.59
C LEU A 33 1.70 -7.31 3.31
N VAL A 34 2.21 -7.18 4.53
CA VAL A 34 2.61 -8.30 5.38
C VAL A 34 1.60 -8.45 6.51
N SER A 35 0.96 -9.60 6.59
CA SER A 35 0.09 -9.94 7.71
C SER A 35 0.90 -10.08 8.99
N GLU A 36 0.58 -9.28 10.01
CA GLU A 36 1.21 -9.43 11.34
C GLU A 36 0.81 -10.74 12.03
N GLU A 37 -0.38 -11.28 11.71
CA GLU A 37 -0.89 -12.53 12.29
C GLU A 37 -0.15 -13.76 11.75
N THR A 38 0.02 -13.85 10.44
CA THR A 38 0.54 -15.06 9.78
C THR A 38 1.99 -14.93 9.33
N GLY A 39 2.52 -13.70 9.27
CA GLY A 39 3.80 -13.38 8.64
C GLY A 39 3.82 -13.51 7.11
N GLN A 40 2.71 -13.93 6.50
CA GLN A 40 2.59 -14.06 5.05
C GLN A 40 2.40 -12.70 4.40
N GLN A 41 2.78 -12.60 3.12
CA GLN A 41 2.76 -11.35 2.40
C GLN A 41 2.14 -11.47 1.03
N ILE A 42 1.60 -10.35 0.55
CA ILE A 42 1.21 -10.17 -0.84
C ILE A 42 1.97 -8.99 -1.44
N VAL A 43 2.46 -9.17 -2.66
CA VAL A 43 3.20 -8.16 -3.41
C VAL A 43 2.31 -7.58 -4.51
N MET A 44 2.26 -6.26 -4.60
CA MET A 44 1.42 -5.51 -5.53
C MET A 44 2.29 -4.58 -6.38
N SER A 45 2.15 -4.71 -7.69
CA SER A 45 2.84 -3.86 -8.69
C SER A 45 1.88 -2.99 -9.50
N VAL A 46 0.58 -3.19 -9.30
CA VAL A 46 -0.52 -2.49 -9.99
C VAL A 46 -1.60 -2.11 -8.99
N ASP A 47 -2.47 -1.20 -9.41
CA ASP A 47 -3.64 -0.81 -8.63
C ASP A 47 -4.49 -2.05 -8.34
N THR A 48 -4.83 -2.25 -7.07
CA THR A 48 -5.48 -3.48 -6.63
C THR A 48 -6.63 -3.15 -5.69
N THR A 49 -7.78 -3.79 -5.93
CA THR A 49 -8.89 -3.79 -4.97
C THR A 49 -8.72 -4.99 -4.05
N VAL A 50 -8.61 -4.73 -2.76
CA VAL A 50 -8.43 -5.73 -1.72
C VAL A 50 -9.76 -5.98 -1.03
N GLY A 51 -10.18 -7.23 -1.03
CA GLY A 51 -11.37 -7.70 -0.34
C GLY A 51 -11.08 -8.97 0.43
N ARG A 52 -12.09 -9.43 1.17
CA ARG A 52 -12.06 -10.65 1.97
C ARG A 52 -11.50 -11.86 1.23
N GLY A 53 -11.83 -12.03 -0.05
CA GLY A 53 -11.35 -13.15 -0.87
C GLY A 53 -9.83 -13.19 -0.96
N LEU A 54 -9.22 -12.04 -1.26
CA LEU A 54 -7.76 -11.90 -1.32
C LEU A 54 -7.13 -11.99 0.08
N LEU A 55 -7.74 -11.35 1.07
CA LEU A 55 -7.24 -11.34 2.43
C LEU A 55 -7.18 -12.75 3.03
N ARG A 56 -8.14 -13.63 2.73
CA ARG A 56 -8.12 -15.02 3.19
C ARG A 56 -6.91 -15.83 2.71
N THR A 57 -6.24 -15.41 1.63
CA THR A 57 -5.09 -16.16 1.11
C THR A 57 -3.81 -15.92 1.91
N PHE A 58 -3.76 -14.87 2.75
CA PHE A 58 -2.53 -14.51 3.47
C PHE A 58 -2.74 -13.88 4.86
N ALA A 59 -3.89 -13.24 5.14
CA ALA A 59 -4.13 -12.45 6.34
C ALA A 59 -4.78 -13.23 7.50
N GLY A 60 -4.87 -14.56 7.41
CA GLY A 60 -5.38 -15.40 8.51
C GLY A 60 -6.90 -15.34 8.70
N ASP A 61 -7.33 -15.68 9.91
CA ASP A 61 -8.77 -15.83 10.24
C ASP A 61 -9.47 -14.47 10.37
N ASP A 62 -8.73 -13.42 10.72
CA ASP A 62 -9.25 -12.05 10.83
C ASP A 62 -9.78 -11.50 9.50
N ALA A 63 -9.40 -12.09 8.36
CA ALA A 63 -9.98 -11.78 7.06
C ALA A 63 -11.52 -11.92 7.03
N ARG A 64 -12.12 -12.69 7.96
CA ARG A 64 -13.58 -12.80 8.10
C ARG A 64 -14.29 -11.47 8.40
N TYR A 65 -13.58 -10.50 8.98
CA TYR A 65 -14.12 -9.16 9.27
C TYR A 65 -14.09 -8.23 8.05
N ALA A 66 -13.43 -8.62 6.97
CA ALA A 66 -13.37 -7.83 5.75
C ALA A 66 -14.66 -7.92 4.94
N ALA A 67 -15.02 -6.81 4.31
CA ALA A 67 -15.98 -6.75 3.23
C ALA A 67 -15.38 -7.25 1.91
N GLU A 68 -16.23 -7.45 0.91
CA GLU A 68 -15.83 -7.74 -0.46
C GLU A 68 -16.52 -6.73 -1.38
N PRO A 69 -15.80 -5.72 -1.91
CA PRO A 69 -14.42 -5.31 -1.59
C PRO A 69 -14.28 -4.58 -0.23
N GLN A 70 -13.05 -4.43 0.30
CA GLN A 70 -12.76 -3.72 1.56
C GLN A 70 -12.01 -2.40 1.35
N PHE A 71 -10.90 -2.39 0.62
CA PHE A 71 -10.17 -1.16 0.32
C PHE A 71 -9.50 -1.24 -1.04
N ARG A 72 -9.04 -0.11 -1.55
CA ARG A 72 -8.28 -0.03 -2.80
C ARG A 72 -6.91 0.55 -2.50
N VAL A 73 -5.90 -0.04 -3.10
CA VAL A 73 -4.54 0.48 -3.12
C VAL A 73 -4.21 0.87 -4.54
N THR A 74 -3.86 2.13 -4.73
CA THR A 74 -3.65 2.76 -6.04
C THR A 74 -2.29 3.42 -6.09
N ARG A 75 -1.72 3.49 -7.29
CA ARG A 75 -0.45 4.18 -7.54
C ARG A 75 -0.72 5.65 -7.81
N ASP A 76 -0.21 6.53 -6.96
CA ASP A 76 -0.12 7.95 -7.26
C ASP A 76 1.23 8.22 -7.92
N VAL A 77 1.22 8.18 -9.26
CA VAL A 77 2.40 8.39 -10.10
C VAL A 77 2.85 9.85 -10.13
N ALA A 78 2.02 10.81 -9.69
CA ALA A 78 2.40 12.22 -9.67
C ALA A 78 3.34 12.51 -8.49
N VAL A 79 3.09 11.87 -7.34
CA VAL A 79 3.90 12.02 -6.13
C VAL A 79 4.81 10.83 -5.84
N GLY A 80 4.69 9.74 -6.61
CA GLY A 80 5.48 8.52 -6.46
C GLY A 80 5.19 7.79 -5.16
N LYS A 81 3.90 7.68 -4.80
CA LYS A 81 3.47 6.94 -3.60
C LYS A 81 2.35 5.96 -3.91
N TRP A 82 2.20 4.99 -3.03
CA TRP A 82 0.97 4.21 -2.96
C TRP A 82 -0.03 4.95 -2.07
N THR A 83 -1.32 4.82 -2.39
CA THR A 83 -2.39 5.40 -1.58
C THR A 83 -3.44 4.35 -1.29
N ALA A 84 -4.04 4.38 -0.11
CA ALA A 84 -5.20 3.58 0.26
C ALA A 84 -6.47 4.42 0.25
N SER A 85 -7.57 3.83 -0.18
CA SER A 85 -8.92 4.41 -0.08
C SER A 85 -9.92 3.34 0.32
N PRO A 86 -11.00 3.66 1.04
CA PRO A 86 -12.01 2.68 1.38
C PRO A 86 -12.76 2.25 0.12
N ALA A 87 -13.16 0.98 0.07
CA ALA A 87 -14.08 0.56 -0.97
C ALA A 87 -15.50 1.04 -0.63
N ALA A 88 -16.33 1.33 -1.64
CA ALA A 88 -17.69 1.76 -1.41
C ALA A 88 -18.52 0.65 -0.74
N GLY A 89 -19.35 1.01 0.24
CA GLY A 89 -20.30 0.09 0.88
C GLY A 89 -19.71 -0.83 1.94
N THR A 90 -18.48 -0.57 2.41
CA THR A 90 -17.84 -1.36 3.47
C THR A 90 -18.50 -1.10 4.83
N LYS A 91 -18.91 -2.17 5.52
CA LYS A 91 -19.49 -2.05 6.88
C LYS A 91 -18.46 -1.70 7.93
N ASN A 92 -17.30 -2.35 7.87
CA ASN A 92 -16.20 -2.09 8.78
C ASN A 92 -15.25 -1.11 8.12
N ALA A 93 -14.86 -0.06 8.85
CA ALA A 93 -13.92 0.93 8.36
C ALA A 93 -12.54 0.28 8.09
N THR A 94 -11.88 0.69 7.02
CA THR A 94 -10.44 0.46 6.87
C THR A 94 -9.70 1.58 7.59
N CYS A 95 -8.70 1.25 8.39
CA CYS A 95 -7.86 2.22 9.07
C CYS A 95 -6.43 2.14 8.53
N VAL A 96 -5.72 3.27 8.55
CA VAL A 96 -4.27 3.35 8.36
C VAL A 96 -3.69 3.96 9.64
N ASP A 97 -2.76 3.26 10.27
CA ASP A 97 -2.11 3.67 11.52
C ASP A 97 -3.13 3.98 12.64
N GLY A 98 -4.22 3.19 12.68
CA GLY A 98 -5.31 3.32 13.64
C GLY A 98 -6.33 4.41 13.30
N VAL A 99 -6.12 5.20 12.23
CA VAL A 99 -7.02 6.27 11.80
C VAL A 99 -7.93 5.75 10.68
N PRO A 100 -9.27 5.83 10.82
CA PRO A 100 -10.19 5.46 9.76
C PRO A 100 -9.97 6.25 8.48
N LEU A 101 -9.95 5.57 7.34
CA LEU A 101 -9.91 6.21 6.03
C LEU A 101 -11.23 6.94 5.78
N GLY A 102 -11.13 8.20 5.38
CA GLY A 102 -12.24 8.99 4.83
C GLY A 102 -12.37 8.83 3.31
N ASP A 103 -13.01 9.79 2.67
CA ASP A 103 -13.24 9.78 1.21
C ASP A 103 -11.96 10.08 0.40
N ALA A 104 -11.00 10.78 1.01
CA ALA A 104 -9.74 11.13 0.36
C ALA A 104 -8.73 9.96 0.44
N PRO A 105 -7.99 9.66 -0.66
CA PRO A 105 -6.90 8.71 -0.61
C PRO A 105 -5.82 9.12 0.40
N VAL A 106 -5.36 8.16 1.19
CA VAL A 106 -4.31 8.36 2.19
C VAL A 106 -3.01 7.73 1.70
N PRO A 107 -1.87 8.45 1.70
CA PRO A 107 -0.60 7.90 1.27
C PRO A 107 -0.12 6.80 2.23
N LEU A 108 0.40 5.72 1.67
CA LEU A 108 1.02 4.62 2.39
C LEU A 108 2.54 4.80 2.40
N GLY A 109 3.11 4.77 3.61
CA GLY A 109 4.56 4.77 3.81
C GLY A 109 5.06 3.40 4.25
N GLU A 110 6.37 3.18 4.12
CA GLU A 110 7.01 2.05 4.77
C GLU A 110 6.80 2.11 6.28
N GLY A 111 6.36 1.00 6.88
CA GLY A 111 6.01 0.92 8.29
C GLY A 111 4.57 1.30 8.63
N SER A 112 3.79 1.86 7.70
CA SER A 112 2.35 2.07 7.93
C SER A 112 1.63 0.74 8.14
N VAL A 113 0.55 0.74 8.92
CA VAL A 113 -0.27 -0.44 9.20
C VAL A 113 -1.70 -0.22 8.71
N ILE A 114 -2.17 -1.09 7.83
CA ILE A 114 -3.58 -1.13 7.41
C ILE A 114 -4.32 -2.11 8.30
N SER A 115 -5.50 -1.74 8.80
CA SER A 115 -6.35 -2.62 9.62
C SER A 115 -7.83 -2.51 9.23
N ILE A 116 -8.63 -3.46 9.71
CA ILE A 116 -10.09 -3.40 9.70
C ILE A 116 -10.55 -3.00 11.10
N GLY A 117 -11.26 -1.87 11.19
CA GLY A 117 -11.47 -1.20 12.45
C GLY A 117 -10.13 -0.78 13.10
N PRO A 118 -10.14 -0.49 14.41
CA PRO A 118 -8.95 0.05 15.08
C PRO A 118 -7.80 -0.97 15.22
N ASP A 119 -8.07 -2.28 15.22
CA ASP A 119 -7.07 -3.28 15.64
C ASP A 119 -7.11 -4.63 14.91
N LYS A 120 -8.12 -4.95 14.09
CA LYS A 120 -8.23 -6.28 13.46
C LYS A 120 -7.48 -6.36 12.14
N MET A 121 -6.97 -7.55 11.82
CA MET A 121 -6.30 -7.83 10.54
C MET A 121 -5.21 -6.80 10.19
N ARG A 122 -4.18 -6.71 11.04
CA ARG A 122 -3.09 -5.73 10.89
C ARG A 122 -2.15 -6.15 9.76
N LEU A 123 -2.01 -5.29 8.76
CA LEU A 123 -1.14 -5.48 7.60
C LEU A 123 -0.06 -4.40 7.59
N ALA A 124 1.18 -4.78 7.85
CA ALA A 124 2.32 -3.88 7.76
C ALA A 124 2.69 -3.62 6.30
N VAL A 125 2.91 -2.35 5.96
CA VAL A 125 3.31 -1.89 4.63
C VAL A 125 4.83 -1.90 4.52
N LYS A 126 5.34 -2.52 3.44
CA LYS A 126 6.72 -2.38 2.97
C LYS A 126 6.73 -1.92 1.51
N ILE A 127 7.81 -1.25 1.11
CA ILE A 127 8.02 -0.83 -0.28
C ILE A 127 9.31 -1.47 -0.80
N GLU A 128 9.20 -2.26 -1.87
CA GLU A 128 10.35 -2.93 -2.49
C GLU A 128 10.72 -2.23 -3.81
N PHE A 129 12.01 -1.89 -3.98
CA PHE A 129 12.53 -1.09 -5.09
C PHE A 129 13.45 -1.83 -6.05
#